data_AF-A0A920HEA7-F1
#
_entry.id   AF-A0A920HEA7-F1
#
_cell.length_a   1.000
_cell.length_b   1.000
_cell.length_c   1.000
_cell.angle_alpha   90.00
_cell.angle_beta   90.00
_cell.angle_gamma   90.00
#
_symmetry.space_group_name_H-M   'P 1'
#
loop_
_entity.id
_entity.type
_entity.pdbx_description
1 polymer ?
#
loop_
_entity_poly.entity_id
_entity_poly.type
_entity_poly.pdbx_seq_one_letter_code
_entity_poly.pdbx_strand_id
1 'polypeptide(L)'
;MRASIDKINQLLNSKKTITITTHTNPDGDAIGSCFALYHYLLKLNHNVKVITPNKHPDFLDWVPGIDNLEIFDDNPEKCNKILDTSDLVFTLDYNDLKRASKLGLAINQFKGITIMIDHHQNPVGYSDIEISEPNITSTSEMIYMFIKMSGKIEKIDRNIATCIYLGMMTDTGSFQYKG
;
A
#
# COMPACT_ATOMS: atom_id res chain seq x y z
N MET A 1 -9.57 -4.04 -12.97
CA MET A 1 -8.54 -4.95 -12.38
C MET A 1 -7.49 -5.59 -13.32
N ARG A 2 -7.78 -6.63 -14.14
CA ARG A 2 -6.73 -7.54 -14.73
C ARG A 2 -5.63 -6.86 -15.54
N ALA A 3 -5.99 -5.96 -16.47
CA ALA A 3 -5.00 -5.28 -17.33
C ALA A 3 -4.00 -4.43 -16.52
N SER A 4 -4.45 -3.77 -15.44
CA SER A 4 -3.58 -3.02 -14.53
C SER A 4 -2.60 -3.96 -13.82
N ILE A 5 -3.07 -5.12 -13.36
CA ILE A 5 -2.22 -6.14 -12.72
C ILE A 5 -1.14 -6.65 -13.69
N ASP A 6 -1.49 -6.90 -14.95
CA ASP A 6 -0.52 -7.36 -15.95
C ASP A 6 0.55 -6.28 -16.22
N LYS A 7 0.17 -5.00 -16.29
CA LYS A 7 1.13 -3.87 -16.39
C LYS A 7 2.05 -3.79 -15.16
N ILE A 8 1.50 -3.90 -13.95
CA ILE A 8 2.30 -3.87 -12.71
C ILE A 8 3.28 -5.05 -12.69
N ASN A 9 2.85 -6.26 -13.06
CA ASN A 9 3.74 -7.43 -13.14
C ASN A 9 4.88 -7.21 -14.14
N GLN A 10 4.63 -6.55 -15.27
CA GLN A 10 5.69 -6.19 -16.21
C GLN A 10 6.73 -5.26 -15.57
N LEU A 11 6.29 -4.25 -14.80
CA LEU A 11 7.20 -3.36 -14.07
C LEU A 11 8.02 -4.11 -13.01
N LEU A 12 7.41 -5.09 -12.35
CA LEU A 12 8.02 -5.91 -11.29
C LEU A 12 8.89 -7.06 -11.81
N ASN A 13 9.07 -7.24 -13.12
CA ASN A 13 9.94 -8.28 -13.68
C ASN A 13 11.44 -8.04 -13.49
N SER A 14 11.82 -6.83 -13.05
CA SER A 14 13.20 -6.46 -12.72
C SER A 14 13.24 -5.89 -11.31
N LYS A 15 14.40 -5.96 -10.66
CA LYS A 15 14.58 -5.37 -9.33
C LYS A 15 14.25 -3.87 -9.38
N LYS A 16 13.50 -3.40 -8.38
CA LYS A 16 13.04 -2.02 -8.22
C LYS A 16 13.30 -1.53 -6.80
N THR A 17 13.42 -0.23 -6.64
CA THR A 17 13.23 0.48 -5.37
C THR A 17 11.80 0.98 -5.32
N ILE A 18 11.05 0.55 -4.31
CA ILE A 18 9.61 0.76 -4.21
C ILE A 18 9.31 1.43 -2.88
N THR A 19 8.53 2.49 -2.93
CA THR A 19 7.91 3.09 -1.74
C THR A 19 6.42 2.75 -1.71
N ILE A 20 5.91 2.35 -0.56
CA ILE A 20 4.49 2.11 -0.31
C ILE A 20 4.01 3.17 0.67
N THR A 21 2.85 3.76 0.41
CA THR A 21 2.27 4.83 1.22
C THR A 21 0.77 4.63 1.42
N THR A 22 0.23 5.30 2.44
CA THR A 22 -1.20 5.29 2.77
C THR A 22 -1.65 6.66 3.30
N HIS A 23 -2.90 6.77 3.75
CA HIS A 23 -3.48 8.02 4.23
C HIS A 23 -3.07 8.39 5.67
N THR A 24 -3.44 9.61 6.08
CA THR A 24 -3.30 10.13 7.44
C THR A 24 -4.17 9.36 8.41
N ASN A 25 -3.72 9.24 9.66
CA ASN A 25 -4.31 8.41 10.70
C ASN A 25 -4.53 6.97 10.20
N PRO A 26 -3.46 6.29 9.72
CA PRO A 26 -3.58 4.98 9.12
C PRO A 26 -4.15 3.99 10.13
N ASP A 27 -5.19 3.29 9.73
CA ASP A 27 -5.88 2.29 10.53
C ASP A 27 -5.39 0.87 10.17
N GLY A 28 -6.16 -0.15 10.56
CA GLY A 28 -5.79 -1.54 10.34
C GLY A 28 -5.73 -1.93 8.86
N ASP A 29 -6.56 -1.35 7.98
CA ASP A 29 -6.52 -1.68 6.55
C ASP A 29 -5.39 -0.96 5.83
N ALA A 30 -5.19 0.32 6.14
CA ALA A 30 -4.04 1.08 5.70
C ALA A 30 -2.71 0.39 6.05
N ILE A 31 -2.53 -0.01 7.31
CA ILE A 31 -1.31 -0.70 7.77
C ILE A 31 -1.24 -2.14 7.24
N GLY A 32 -2.35 -2.87 7.29
CA GLY A 32 -2.44 -4.26 6.83
C GLY A 32 -2.11 -4.42 5.35
N SER A 33 -2.71 -3.61 4.49
CA SER A 33 -2.48 -3.63 3.04
C SER A 33 -1.04 -3.25 2.70
N CYS A 34 -0.50 -2.21 3.36
CA CYS A 34 0.89 -1.78 3.20
C CYS A 34 1.89 -2.88 3.54
N PHE A 35 1.76 -3.52 4.72
CA PHE A 35 2.72 -4.54 5.13
C PHE A 35 2.50 -5.88 4.43
N ALA A 36 1.28 -6.21 3.99
CA ALA A 36 1.04 -7.34 3.10
C ALA A 36 1.79 -7.18 1.77
N LEU A 37 1.67 -6.02 1.13
CA LEU A 37 2.38 -5.72 -0.12
C LEU A 37 3.89 -5.64 0.09
N TYR A 38 4.35 -5.05 1.20
CA TYR A 38 5.76 -4.98 1.58
C TYR A 38 6.41 -6.37 1.62
N HIS A 39 5.85 -7.30 2.39
CA HIS A 39 6.40 -8.66 2.52
C HIS A 39 6.38 -9.41 1.19
N TYR A 40 5.32 -9.25 0.41
CA TYR A 40 5.23 -9.84 -0.93
C TYR A 40 6.33 -9.31 -1.86
N LEU A 41 6.53 -7.99 -1.93
CA LEU A 41 7.53 -7.38 -2.80
C LEU A 41 8.97 -7.71 -2.37
N LEU A 42 9.24 -7.86 -1.06
CA LEU A 42 10.52 -8.39 -0.58
C LEU A 42 10.79 -9.81 -1.08
N LYS A 43 9.78 -10.69 -1.09
CA LYS A 43 9.92 -12.06 -1.64
C LYS A 43 10.19 -12.08 -3.15
N LEU A 44 9.90 -10.99 -3.86
CA LEU A 44 10.24 -10.79 -5.26
C LEU A 44 11.60 -10.09 -5.45
N ASN A 45 12.39 -9.93 -4.39
CA ASN A 45 13.74 -9.35 -4.39
C ASN A 45 13.78 -7.84 -4.77
N HIS A 46 12.71 -7.09 -4.50
CA HIS A 46 12.71 -5.63 -4.58
C HIS A 46 13.27 -5.00 -3.30
N ASN A 47 13.73 -3.75 -3.38
CA ASN A 47 14.01 -2.92 -2.21
C ASN A 47 12.73 -2.16 -1.88
N VAL A 48 12.20 -2.32 -0.67
CA VAL A 48 10.88 -1.78 -0.32
C VAL A 48 10.95 -0.95 0.96
N LYS A 49 10.29 0.21 0.94
CA LYS A 49 10.07 1.07 2.11
C LYS A 49 8.59 1.39 2.25
N VAL A 50 8.14 1.55 3.49
CA VAL A 50 6.78 2.00 3.81
C VAL A 50 6.89 3.37 4.46
N ILE A 51 6.11 4.33 4.00
CA ILE A 51 6.02 5.68 4.57
C ILE A 51 4.56 5.98 4.88
N THR A 52 4.23 6.32 6.12
CA THR A 52 2.92 6.88 6.48
C THR A 52 3.03 8.39 6.70
N PRO A 53 1.94 9.16 6.51
CA PRO A 53 1.94 10.59 6.83
C PRO A 53 2.24 10.84 8.32
N ASN A 54 1.57 10.09 9.21
CA ASN A 54 1.68 10.19 10.66
C ASN A 54 1.64 8.80 11.32
N LYS A 55 1.79 8.74 12.66
CA LYS A 55 1.81 7.49 13.42
C LYS A 55 0.44 6.80 13.38
N HIS A 56 0.45 5.48 13.22
CA HIS A 56 -0.71 4.62 13.47
C HIS A 56 -1.02 4.51 14.98
N PRO A 57 -2.22 4.05 15.36
CA PRO A 57 -2.55 3.73 16.76
C PRO A 57 -1.65 2.62 17.35
N ASP A 58 -1.23 2.77 18.61
CA ASP A 58 -0.30 1.84 19.28
C ASP A 58 -0.75 0.35 19.30
N PHE A 59 -2.06 0.09 19.19
CA PHE A 59 -2.55 -1.29 19.09
C PHE A 59 -2.13 -2.00 17.80
N LEU A 60 -1.52 -1.30 16.84
CA LEU A 60 -0.95 -1.86 15.61
C LEU A 60 0.59 -2.06 15.68
N ASP A 61 1.23 -1.74 16.81
CA ASP A 61 2.69 -1.89 17.00
C ASP A 61 3.17 -3.37 16.90
N TRP A 62 2.24 -4.34 16.86
CA TRP A 62 2.57 -5.77 16.71
C TRP A 62 2.63 -6.24 15.24
N VAL A 63 2.22 -5.41 14.28
CA VAL A 63 2.08 -5.83 12.88
C VAL A 63 3.44 -6.31 12.33
N PRO A 64 3.52 -7.49 11.69
CA PRO A 64 4.78 -7.99 11.16
C PRO A 64 5.46 -6.98 10.22
N GLY A 65 6.68 -6.57 10.55
CA GLY A 65 7.48 -5.65 9.75
C GLY A 65 7.32 -4.16 10.08
N ILE A 66 6.41 -3.80 11.00
CA ILE A 66 6.10 -2.41 11.35
C ILE A 66 7.32 -1.56 11.75
N ASP A 67 8.35 -2.19 12.34
CA ASP A 67 9.63 -1.55 12.68
C ASP A 67 10.38 -0.94 11.47
N ASN A 68 9.99 -1.30 10.24
CA ASN A 68 10.56 -0.76 9.00
C ASN A 68 9.77 0.44 8.44
N LEU A 69 8.75 0.91 9.16
CA LEU A 69 7.95 2.07 8.82
C LEU A 69 8.74 3.37 9.04
N GLU A 70 8.60 4.29 8.10
CA GLU A 70 9.03 5.68 8.27
C GLU A 70 7.80 6.57 8.41
N ILE A 71 7.83 7.51 9.35
CA ILE A 71 6.74 8.46 9.58
C ILE A 71 7.14 9.81 8.99
N PHE A 72 6.37 10.30 8.03
CA PHE A 72 6.70 11.53 7.31
C PHE A 72 6.75 12.74 8.22
N ASP A 73 5.76 12.92 9.11
CA ASP A 73 5.72 14.06 10.04
C ASP A 73 6.91 14.08 11.03
N ASP A 74 7.50 12.92 11.35
CA ASP A 74 8.65 12.81 12.25
C ASP A 74 9.98 13.14 11.54
N ASN A 75 10.12 12.74 10.26
CA ASN A 75 11.33 12.99 9.49
C ASN A 75 11.06 13.20 7.99
N PRO A 76 10.55 14.39 7.58
CA PRO A 76 10.20 14.67 6.19
C PRO A 76 11.41 14.58 5.25
N GLU A 77 12.60 15.02 5.69
CA GLU A 77 13.81 15.00 4.86
C GLU A 77 14.23 13.58 4.50
N LYS A 78 14.21 12.66 5.47
CA LYS A 78 14.52 11.24 5.22
C LYS A 78 13.49 10.62 4.26
N CYS A 79 12.21 10.90 4.46
CA CYS A 79 11.15 10.40 3.62
C CYS A 79 11.25 10.92 2.17
N ASN A 80 11.56 12.20 1.99
CA ASN A 80 11.78 12.78 0.65
C ASN A 80 12.97 12.11 -0.06
N LYS A 81 14.08 11.84 0.65
CA LYS A 81 15.22 11.09 0.06
C LYS A 81 14.84 9.66 -0.35
N ILE A 82 13.95 9.00 0.40
CA ILE A 82 13.43 7.68 0.02
C ILE A 82 12.57 7.79 -1.25
N LEU A 83 11.69 8.80 -1.34
CA LEU A 83 10.90 9.05 -2.54
C LEU A 83 11.77 9.38 -3.75
N ASP A 84 12.78 10.23 -3.61
CA ASP A 84 13.69 10.63 -4.70
C ASP A 84 14.46 9.45 -5.31
N THR A 85 14.66 8.38 -4.54
CA THR A 85 15.39 7.17 -4.98
C THR A 85 14.46 6.02 -5.42
N SER A 86 13.14 6.22 -5.33
CA SER A 86 12.16 5.21 -5.70
C SER A 86 11.91 5.19 -7.22
N ASP A 87 11.79 3.98 -7.78
CA ASP A 87 11.32 3.78 -9.15
C ASP A 87 9.78 3.84 -9.21
N LEU A 88 9.14 3.27 -8.19
CA LEU A 88 7.69 3.11 -8.08
C LEU A 88 7.19 3.61 -6.73
N VAL A 89 6.03 4.25 -6.72
CA VAL A 89 5.26 4.56 -5.51
C VAL A 89 3.93 3.84 -5.57
N PHE A 90 3.65 2.98 -4.60
CA PHE A 90 2.31 2.45 -4.36
C PHE A 90 1.58 3.33 -3.37
N THR A 91 0.36 3.72 -3.72
CA THR A 91 -0.56 4.46 -2.86
C THR A 91 -1.74 3.55 -2.53
N LEU A 92 -1.81 3.12 -1.27
CA LEU A 92 -2.76 2.11 -0.81
C LEU A 92 -3.79 2.73 0.12
N ASP A 93 -5.05 2.40 -0.11
CA ASP A 93 -6.19 2.76 0.75
C ASP A 93 -6.58 4.25 0.72
N TYR A 94 -6.19 4.94 -0.36
CA TYR A 94 -6.66 6.29 -0.63
C TYR A 94 -6.56 6.67 -2.11
N ASN A 95 -7.51 7.49 -2.54
CA ASN A 95 -7.68 7.90 -3.93
C ASN A 95 -7.66 9.42 -4.18
N ASP A 96 -7.28 10.22 -3.18
CA ASP A 96 -6.96 11.64 -3.27
C ASP A 96 -5.70 11.94 -2.46
N LEU A 97 -4.66 12.52 -3.08
CA LEU A 97 -3.40 12.88 -2.41
C LEU A 97 -3.60 13.76 -1.17
N LYS A 98 -4.70 14.50 -1.07
CA LYS A 98 -5.04 15.26 0.15
C LYS A 98 -5.19 14.36 1.39
N ARG A 99 -5.60 13.10 1.21
CA ARG A 99 -5.67 12.11 2.31
C ARG A 99 -4.29 11.75 2.86
N ALA A 100 -3.20 12.07 2.17
CA ALA A 100 -1.83 11.87 2.65
C ALA A 100 -1.14 13.17 3.14
N SER A 101 -1.87 14.29 3.28
CA SER A 101 -1.32 15.56 3.80
C SER A 101 -0.02 15.99 3.06
N LYS A 102 1.03 16.38 3.80
CA LYS A 102 2.33 16.80 3.24
C LYS A 102 3.02 15.69 2.44
N LEU A 103 2.85 14.43 2.82
CA LEU A 103 3.35 13.30 2.04
C LEU A 103 2.67 13.26 0.65
N GLY A 104 1.37 13.55 0.60
CA GLY A 104 0.64 13.68 -0.67
C GLY A 104 1.22 14.75 -1.60
N LEU A 105 1.68 15.89 -1.05
CA LEU A 105 2.36 16.92 -1.84
C LEU A 105 3.71 16.43 -2.40
N ALA A 106 4.46 15.66 -1.61
CA ALA A 106 5.72 15.06 -2.06
C ALA A 106 5.47 14.02 -3.18
N ILE A 107 4.45 13.17 -3.02
CA ILE A 107 4.04 12.19 -4.05
C ILE A 107 3.62 12.92 -5.34
N ASN A 108 2.90 14.04 -5.25
CA ASN A 108 2.53 14.82 -6.44
C ASN A 108 3.73 15.37 -7.24
N GLN A 109 4.90 15.48 -6.60
CA GLN A 109 6.14 15.91 -7.24
C GLN A 109 7.00 14.74 -7.74
N PHE A 110 6.68 13.51 -7.34
CA PHE A 110 7.38 12.30 -7.72
C PHE A 110 7.43 12.15 -9.25
N LYS A 111 8.58 11.69 -9.76
CA LYS A 111 8.85 11.59 -11.21
C LYS A 111 8.82 10.15 -11.74
N GLY A 112 8.77 9.16 -10.86
CA GLY A 112 8.60 7.76 -11.24
C GLY A 112 7.13 7.41 -11.47
N ILE A 113 6.83 6.11 -11.44
CA ILE A 113 5.48 5.61 -11.71
C ILE A 113 4.69 5.48 -10.41
N THR A 114 3.52 6.09 -10.36
CA THR A 114 2.59 6.00 -9.23
C THR A 114 1.50 4.97 -9.51
N ILE A 115 1.27 4.05 -8.57
CA ILE A 115 0.32 2.94 -8.68
C ILE A 115 -0.66 3.03 -7.51
N MET A 116 -1.94 3.24 -7.80
CA MET A 116 -3.00 3.29 -6.78
C MET A 116 -3.74 1.96 -6.70
N ILE A 117 -3.93 1.46 -5.48
CA ILE A 117 -4.83 0.33 -5.18
C ILE A 117 -5.73 0.76 -4.03
N ASP A 118 -7.02 0.91 -4.31
CA ASP A 118 -7.96 1.49 -3.35
C ASP A 118 -9.40 1.03 -3.62
N HIS A 119 -10.18 0.90 -2.55
CA HIS A 119 -11.59 0.50 -2.61
C HIS A 119 -12.56 1.66 -2.29
N HIS A 120 -12.07 2.87 -2.03
CA HIS A 120 -12.96 4.01 -1.80
C HIS A 120 -13.58 4.52 -3.11
N GLN A 121 -14.76 5.14 -3.00
CA GLN A 121 -15.46 5.75 -4.14
C GLN A 121 -14.76 7.04 -4.60
N ASN A 122 -15.00 7.42 -5.86
CA ASN A 122 -14.63 8.71 -6.46
C ASN A 122 -13.12 9.02 -6.52
N PRO A 123 -12.30 8.20 -7.23
CA PRO A 123 -10.88 8.48 -7.40
C PRO A 123 -10.63 9.78 -8.19
N VAL A 124 -9.58 10.54 -7.81
CA VAL A 124 -9.28 11.86 -8.42
C VAL A 124 -8.28 11.80 -9.58
N GLY A 125 -7.76 10.62 -9.92
CA GLY A 125 -6.95 10.39 -11.12
C GLY A 125 -5.54 10.99 -11.09
N TYR A 126 -4.78 10.77 -10.01
CA TYR A 126 -3.37 11.20 -9.91
C TYR A 126 -2.35 10.11 -10.28
N SER A 127 -2.77 8.85 -10.35
CA SER A 127 -1.87 7.70 -10.52
C SER A 127 -1.71 7.31 -12.00
N ASP A 128 -0.54 6.79 -12.37
CA ASP A 128 -0.26 6.28 -13.72
C ASP A 128 -0.96 4.93 -13.97
N ILE A 129 -1.09 4.12 -12.91
CA ILE A 129 -1.81 2.85 -12.94
C ILE A 129 -2.79 2.81 -11.77
N GLU A 130 -4.07 2.65 -12.10
CA GLU A 130 -5.15 2.60 -11.12
C GLU A 130 -5.77 1.20 -11.03
N ILE A 131 -5.99 0.74 -9.80
CA ILE A 131 -6.89 -0.36 -9.43
C ILE A 131 -7.87 0.19 -8.40
N SER A 132 -9.01 0.72 -8.87
CA SER A 132 -10.12 1.17 -8.02
C SER A 132 -11.29 0.19 -8.13
N GLU A 133 -11.66 -0.45 -7.02
CA GLU A 133 -12.73 -1.46 -7.01
C GLU A 133 -13.67 -1.24 -5.80
N PRO A 134 -14.63 -0.29 -5.87
CA PRO A 134 -15.45 0.10 -4.72
C PRO A 134 -16.45 -0.92 -4.18
N ASN A 135 -16.54 -2.09 -4.82
CA ASN A 135 -17.37 -3.21 -4.36
C ASN A 135 -16.56 -4.23 -3.53
N ILE A 136 -15.26 -3.97 -3.30
CA ILE A 136 -14.38 -4.79 -2.47
C ILE A 136 -14.35 -4.18 -1.06
N THR A 137 -14.31 -5.04 -0.04
CA THR A 137 -14.55 -4.64 1.35
C THR A 137 -13.37 -3.98 2.03
N SER A 138 -12.16 -4.12 1.48
CA SER A 138 -10.93 -3.55 2.03
C SER A 138 -9.83 -3.54 0.96
N THR A 139 -8.89 -2.61 1.07
CA THR A 139 -7.66 -2.60 0.29
C THR A 139 -6.83 -3.86 0.57
N SER A 140 -6.84 -4.41 1.78
CA SER A 140 -6.17 -5.69 2.10
C SER A 140 -6.72 -6.87 1.30
N GLU A 141 -8.03 -6.94 1.07
CA GLU A 141 -8.64 -7.92 0.16
C GLU A 141 -8.15 -7.71 -1.28
N MET A 142 -8.01 -6.45 -1.71
CA MET A 142 -7.44 -6.12 -3.03
C MET A 142 -5.98 -6.57 -3.16
N ILE A 143 -5.16 -6.46 -2.11
CA ILE A 143 -3.78 -6.96 -2.10
C ILE A 143 -3.74 -8.49 -2.22
N TYR A 144 -4.63 -9.21 -1.52
CA TYR A 144 -4.79 -10.65 -1.72
C TYR A 144 -5.11 -11.00 -3.18
N MET A 145 -6.10 -10.31 -3.76
CA MET A 145 -6.51 -10.50 -5.14
C MET A 145 -5.39 -10.17 -6.12
N PHE A 146 -4.64 -9.10 -5.88
CA PHE A 146 -3.47 -8.72 -6.67
C PHE A 146 -2.41 -9.82 -6.70
N ILE A 147 -2.03 -10.38 -5.54
CA ILE A 147 -1.03 -11.47 -5.44
C ILE A 147 -1.53 -12.73 -6.15
N LYS A 148 -2.79 -13.11 -5.90
CA LYS A 148 -3.43 -14.28 -6.51
C LYS A 148 -3.50 -14.15 -8.04
N MET A 149 -3.98 -13.02 -8.54
CA MET A 149 -4.13 -12.78 -9.98
C MET A 149 -2.79 -12.60 -10.70
N SER A 150 -1.74 -12.22 -9.97
CA SER A 150 -0.35 -12.22 -10.45
C SER A 150 0.25 -13.62 -10.60
N GLY A 151 -0.51 -14.68 -10.26
CA GLY A 151 -0.07 -16.07 -10.34
C GLY A 151 0.97 -16.44 -9.28
N LYS A 152 1.01 -15.70 -8.16
CA LYS A 152 2.02 -15.85 -7.10
C LYS A 152 1.40 -16.14 -5.73
N ILE A 153 0.26 -16.83 -5.70
CA ILE A 153 -0.48 -17.12 -4.46
C ILE A 153 0.36 -17.92 -3.46
N GLU A 154 1.30 -18.74 -3.94
CA GLU A 154 2.25 -19.52 -3.13
C GLU A 154 3.26 -18.66 -2.37
N LYS A 155 3.36 -17.36 -2.70
CA LYS A 155 4.21 -16.41 -1.97
C LYS A 155 3.56 -15.93 -0.66
N ILE A 156 2.25 -16.10 -0.50
CA ILE A 156 1.54 -15.72 0.72
C ILE A 156 1.99 -16.64 1.85
N ASP A 157 2.81 -16.11 2.74
CA ASP A 157 3.21 -16.78 3.97
C ASP A 157 2.42 -16.25 5.18
N ARG A 158 2.81 -16.69 6.38
CA ARG A 158 2.17 -16.27 7.62
C ARG A 158 2.17 -14.76 7.82
N ASN A 159 3.25 -14.05 7.47
CA ASN A 159 3.34 -12.61 7.68
C ASN A 159 2.39 -11.88 6.72
N ILE A 160 2.42 -12.22 5.44
CA ILE A 160 1.51 -11.64 4.43
C ILE A 160 0.05 -11.92 4.81
N ALA A 161 -0.27 -13.17 5.16
CA ALA A 161 -1.63 -13.56 5.55
C ALA A 161 -2.10 -12.83 6.81
N THR A 162 -1.22 -12.62 7.80
CA THR A 162 -1.53 -11.88 9.03
C THR A 162 -1.88 -10.43 8.72
N CYS A 163 -1.10 -9.75 7.87
CA CYS A 163 -1.36 -8.36 7.49
C CYS A 163 -2.65 -8.22 6.67
N ILE A 164 -2.90 -9.14 5.72
CA ILE A 164 -4.17 -9.18 4.95
C ILE A 164 -5.36 -9.37 5.89
N TYR A 165 -5.28 -10.34 6.81
CA TYR A 165 -6.36 -10.63 7.75
C TYR A 165 -6.67 -9.45 8.65
N LEU A 166 -5.65 -8.74 9.15
CA LEU A 166 -5.82 -7.54 9.97
C LEU A 166 -6.70 -6.52 9.25
N GLY A 167 -6.34 -6.13 8.02
CA GLY A 167 -7.07 -5.09 7.30
C GLY A 167 -8.50 -5.49 6.98
N MET A 168 -8.70 -6.72 6.47
CA MET A 168 -10.04 -7.26 6.22
C MET A 168 -10.90 -7.27 7.48
N MET A 169 -10.33 -7.66 8.62
CA MET A 169 -11.04 -7.72 9.89
C MET A 169 -11.40 -6.31 10.38
N THR A 170 -10.49 -5.33 10.30
CA THR A 170 -10.75 -3.98 10.83
C THR A 170 -11.77 -3.23 9.98
N ASP A 171 -11.66 -3.31 8.65
CA ASP A 171 -12.50 -2.50 7.76
C ASP A 171 -13.95 -2.99 7.69
N THR A 172 -14.16 -4.27 8.00
CA THR A 172 -15.50 -4.88 8.09
C THR A 172 -16.09 -4.88 9.50
N GLY A 173 -15.42 -4.23 10.48
CA GLY A 173 -15.86 -4.24 11.88
C GLY A 173 -15.90 -5.64 12.47
N SER A 174 -14.87 -6.45 12.21
CA SER A 174 -14.81 -7.89 12.50
C SER A 174 -15.90 -8.69 11.76
N PHE A 175 -16.04 -8.44 10.46
CA PHE A 175 -16.99 -9.11 9.56
C PHE A 175 -18.47 -8.92 9.91
N GLN A 176 -18.79 -7.83 10.63
CA GLN A 176 -20.15 -7.50 11.04
C GLN A 176 -20.90 -6.66 9.99
N TYR A 177 -20.16 -5.90 9.18
CA TYR A 177 -20.72 -5.04 8.14
C TYR A 177 -20.48 -5.63 6.75
N LYS A 178 -21.41 -5.33 5.83
CA LYS A 178 -21.22 -5.61 4.39
C LYS A 178 -20.61 -4.36 3.77
N GLY A 179 -19.55 -4.53 2.98
CA GLY A 179 -19.06 -3.49 2.06
C GLY A 179 -20.08 -3.16 0.99
#